data_AF-A0A2R6EDA5-F1
#
_entry.id   AF-A0A2R6EDA5-F1
#
_cell.length_a   1.000
_cell.length_b   1.000
_cell.length_c   1.000
_cell.angle_alpha   90.00
_cell.angle_beta   90.00
_cell.angle_gamma   90.00
#
_symmetry.space_group_name_H-M   'P 1'
#
loop_
_entity.id
_entity.type
_entity.pdbx_description
1 polymer ?
#
loop_
_entity_poly.entity_id
_entity_poly.type
_entity_poly.pdbx_seq_one_letter_code
_entity_poly.pdbx_strand_id
1 'polypeptide(L)'
;MCTLVFAWQVFPDAPVVAAANRDELLDRPSEPPSVIEEEPGVVAPRDAEAGGTWIGYNEHGVLVAITNRWTDRDVTGERSRGLLVRDAL
;
A
#
# COMPACT_ATOMS: atom_id res chain seq x y z
N MET A 1 -9.61 2.23 11.02
CA MET A 1 -9.71 3.05 9.80
C MET A 1 -8.32 3.32 9.23
N CYS A 2 -8.00 2.83 8.02
CA CYS A 2 -6.74 3.22 7.36
C CYS A 2 -6.71 4.72 7.07
N THR A 3 -5.53 5.33 7.15
CA THR A 3 -5.32 6.74 6.86
C THR A 3 -4.22 6.90 5.82
N LEU A 4 -4.44 7.74 4.82
CA LEU A 4 -3.43 8.19 3.87
C LEU A 4 -3.26 9.70 4.02
N VAL A 5 -2.03 10.14 4.27
CA VAL A 5 -1.69 11.55 4.44
C VAL A 5 -0.64 11.92 3.40
N PHE A 6 -0.79 13.09 2.80
CA PHE A 6 0.21 13.68 1.94
C PHE A 6 0.56 15.10 2.39
N ALA A 7 1.84 15.44 2.34
CA ALA A 7 2.35 16.79 2.46
C ALA A 7 2.86 17.23 1.09
N TRP A 8 2.23 18.26 0.53
CA TRP A 8 2.59 18.82 -0.76
C TRP A 8 3.40 20.09 -0.58
N GLN A 9 4.64 20.10 -1.08
CA GLN A 9 5.56 21.24 -1.04
C GLN A 9 5.79 21.82 0.37
N VAL A 10 5.69 20.97 1.40
CA VAL A 10 5.95 21.35 2.79
C VAL A 10 7.46 21.27 3.11
N PHE A 11 8.17 20.33 2.48
CA PHE A 11 9.59 20.08 2.73
C PHE A 11 10.41 20.45 1.49
N PRO A 12 11.51 21.23 1.62
CA PRO A 12 12.32 21.67 0.47
C PRO A 12 12.89 20.52 -0.38
N ASP A 13 13.35 19.44 0.27
CA ASP A 13 14.01 18.31 -0.39
C ASP A 13 13.04 17.17 -0.77
N ALA A 14 11.75 17.31 -0.43
CA ALA A 14 10.72 16.32 -0.69
C ALA A 14 9.40 17.01 -1.07
N PRO A 15 9.18 17.33 -2.37
CA PRO A 15 7.98 18.04 -2.81
C PRO A 15 6.69 17.25 -2.58
N VAL A 16 6.80 15.92 -2.45
CA VAL A 16 5.72 15.03 -2.00
C VAL A 16 6.26 14.17 -0.87
N VAL A 17 5.59 14.19 0.27
CA VAL A 17 5.76 13.17 1.32
C VAL A 17 4.42 12.50 1.52
N ALA A 18 4.40 11.17 1.41
CA ALA A 18 3.21 10.36 1.66
C ALA A 18 3.45 9.42 2.85
N ALA A 19 2.43 9.25 3.68
CA ALA A 19 2.42 8.28 4.76
C ALA A 19 1.08 7.55 4.78
N ALA A 20 1.12 6.25 4.96
CA ALA A 20 -0.08 5.43 5.12
C ALA A 20 -0.03 4.68 6.44
N ASN A 21 -1.09 4.83 7.24
CA ASN A 21 -1.36 3.94 8.36
C ASN A 21 -2.36 2.88 7.92
N ARG A 22 -1.95 1.62 7.91
CA ARG A 22 -2.86 0.49 7.73
C ARG A 22 -3.43 0.11 9.09
N ASP A 23 -4.73 0.33 9.26
CA ASP A 23 -5.45 -0.09 10.45
C ASP A 23 -6.17 -1.39 10.15
N GLU A 24 -5.69 -2.46 10.76
CA GLU A 24 -6.00 -3.86 10.47
C GLU A 24 -6.02 -4.69 11.76
N LEU A 25 -6.58 -5.90 11.68
CA LEU A 25 -6.52 -6.89 12.75
C LEU A 25 -5.09 -7.06 13.30
N LEU A 26 -4.97 -7.05 14.64
CA LEU A 26 -3.69 -7.11 15.35
C LEU A 26 -2.92 -8.41 15.11
N ASP A 27 -3.64 -9.50 14.84
CA ASP A 27 -3.10 -10.84 14.58
C ASP A 27 -2.82 -11.10 13.11
N ARG A 28 -3.09 -10.14 12.21
CA ARG A 28 -2.79 -10.26 10.78
C ARG A 28 -1.31 -9.96 10.52
N PRO A 29 -0.51 -10.96 10.14
CA PRO A 29 0.94 -10.79 9.98
C PRO A 29 1.28 -9.96 8.73
N SER A 30 2.35 -9.17 8.83
CA SER A 30 2.93 -8.44 7.70
C SER A 30 4.44 -8.38 7.79
N GLU A 31 5.10 -8.37 6.63
CA GLU A 31 6.54 -8.16 6.49
C GLU A 31 6.83 -6.65 6.33
N PRO A 32 7.92 -6.13 6.92
CA PRO A 32 8.30 -4.73 6.78
C PRO A 32 8.65 -4.38 5.33
N PRO A 33 8.71 -3.08 4.97
CA PRO A 33 9.11 -2.67 3.63
C PRO A 33 10.47 -3.23 3.23
N SER A 34 10.53 -3.82 2.05
CA SER A 34 11.75 -4.33 1.41
C SER A 34 11.76 -3.97 -0.07
N VAL A 35 12.94 -4.08 -0.69
CA VAL A 35 13.03 -4.04 -2.16
C VAL A 35 12.52 -5.37 -2.70
N ILE A 36 11.60 -5.28 -3.65
CA ILE A 36 11.02 -6.40 -4.38
C ILE A 36 11.60 -6.32 -5.80
N GLU A 37 12.37 -7.33 -6.17
CA GLU A 37 12.97 -7.48 -7.50
C GLU A 37 11.90 -7.95 -8.50
N GLU A 38 10.98 -7.05 -8.83
CA GLU A 38 10.03 -7.14 -9.94
C GLU A 38 10.44 -6.13 -11.03
N GLU A 39 9.72 -6.14 -12.16
CA GLU A 39 9.93 -5.19 -13.27
C GLU A 39 8.62 -4.40 -13.44
N PRO A 40 8.54 -3.15 -12.96
CA PRO A 40 9.62 -2.34 -12.36
C PRO A 40 9.98 -2.74 -10.92
N GLY A 41 11.15 -2.32 -10.45
CA GLY A 41 11.59 -2.52 -9.06
C GLY A 41 10.74 -1.72 -8.08
N VAL A 42 10.29 -2.36 -6.98
CA VAL A 42 9.34 -1.79 -6.01
C VAL A 42 9.87 -1.83 -4.59
N VAL A 43 9.59 -0.79 -3.79
CA VAL A 43 9.71 -0.83 -2.33
C VAL A 43 8.31 -0.85 -1.72
N ALA A 44 7.99 -1.92 -1.01
CA ALA A 44 6.69 -2.10 -0.36
C ALA A 44 6.76 -3.08 0.83
N PRO A 45 5.95 -2.91 1.89
CA PRO A 45 5.68 -3.98 2.84
C PRO A 45 4.83 -5.08 2.19
N ARG A 46 4.73 -6.25 2.83
CA ARG A 46 3.93 -7.37 2.33
C ARG A 46 2.92 -7.85 3.36
N ASP A 47 1.68 -8.07 2.93
CA ASP A 47 0.69 -8.81 3.71
C ASP A 47 1.04 -10.31 3.66
N ALA A 48 1.42 -10.90 4.79
CA ALA A 48 1.91 -12.28 4.82
C ALA A 48 0.79 -13.32 4.66
N GLU A 49 -0.47 -12.93 4.84
CA GLU A 49 -1.63 -13.82 4.72
C GLU A 49 -2.15 -13.84 3.28
N ALA A 50 -2.32 -12.67 2.67
CA ALA A 50 -2.92 -12.51 1.35
C ALA A 50 -1.90 -12.27 0.22
N GLY A 51 -0.63 -12.03 0.56
CA GLY A 51 0.47 -11.85 -0.41
C GLY A 51 0.49 -10.50 -1.15
N GLY A 52 -0.44 -9.60 -0.86
CA GLY A 52 -0.51 -8.26 -1.47
C GLY A 52 0.27 -7.19 -0.70
N THR A 53 0.03 -5.92 -1.03
CA THR A 53 0.52 -4.77 -0.27
C THR A 53 -0.55 -3.68 -0.14
N TRP A 54 -0.40 -2.75 0.80
CA TRP A 54 -1.31 -1.62 1.00
C TRP A 54 -0.71 -0.27 0.59
N ILE A 55 0.62 -0.23 0.39
CA ILE A 55 1.37 0.94 -0.08
C ILE A 55 2.63 0.46 -0.80
N GLY A 56 3.05 1.14 -1.86
CA GLY A 56 4.36 0.92 -2.45
C GLY A 56 4.80 2.09 -3.32
N TYR A 57 6.09 2.06 -3.68
CA TYR A 57 6.72 3.03 -4.55
C TYR A 57 7.67 2.32 -5.51
N ASN A 58 7.57 2.59 -6.80
CA ASN A 58 8.42 1.97 -7.81
C ASN A 58 9.57 2.89 -8.27
N GLU A 59 10.54 2.32 -9.00
CA GLU A 59 11.70 3.03 -9.53
C GLU A 59 11.36 4.11 -10.58
N HIS A 60 10.14 4.08 -11.12
CA HIS A 60 9.63 5.08 -12.07
C HIS A 60 8.94 6.27 -11.40
N GLY A 61 8.91 6.32 -10.07
CA GLY A 61 8.32 7.44 -9.33
C GLY A 61 6.81 7.32 -9.11
N VAL A 62 6.24 6.12 -9.25
CA VAL A 62 4.81 5.87 -9.02
C VAL A 62 4.62 5.42 -7.57
N LEU A 63 3.75 6.14 -6.84
CA LEU A 63 3.27 5.74 -5.52
C LEU A 63 1.84 5.23 -5.64
N VAL A 64 1.58 4.04 -5.09
CA VAL A 64 0.23 3.45 -5.02
C VAL A 64 -0.07 3.11 -3.58
N ALA A 65 -1.26 3.46 -3.10
CA ALA A 65 -1.74 3.08 -1.78
C ALA A 65 -3.25 2.85 -1.80
N ILE A 66 -3.74 2.02 -0.89
CA ILE A 66 -5.17 1.74 -0.76
C ILE A 66 -5.64 1.88 0.69
N THR A 67 -6.87 2.36 0.87
CA THR A 67 -7.53 2.45 2.17
C THR A 67 -8.70 1.46 2.28
N ASN A 68 -9.13 1.21 3.50
CA ASN A 68 -10.33 0.43 3.75
C ASN A 68 -11.57 1.17 3.26
N ARG A 69 -12.44 0.45 2.55
CA ARG A 69 -13.76 0.93 2.13
C ARG A 69 -14.79 -0.02 2.68
N TRP A 70 -15.66 0.49 3.55
CA TRP A 70 -16.81 -0.25 4.06
C TRP A 70 -17.99 -0.01 3.12
N THR A 71 -18.67 -1.09 2.73
CA THR A 71 -19.85 -1.03 1.87
C THR A 71 -20.95 -1.88 2.47
N ASP A 72 -22.22 -1.46 2.33
CA ASP A 72 -23.39 -2.21 2.81
C ASP A 72 -23.71 -3.46 1.98
N ARG A 73 -22.90 -3.74 0.95
CA ARG A 73 -23.00 -4.94 0.13
C ARG A 73 -22.01 -5.96 0.65
N ASP A 74 -22.48 -7.18 0.83
CA ASP A 74 -21.64 -8.33 1.15
C ASP A 74 -20.90 -8.76 -0.13
N VAL A 75 -19.79 -8.07 -0.41
CA VAL A 75 -18.93 -8.36 -1.55
C VAL A 75 -17.77 -9.20 -1.06
N THR A 76 -17.92 -10.51 -1.10
CA THR A 76 -16.80 -11.44 -0.93
C THR A 76 -15.98 -11.42 -2.21
N GLY A 77 -14.85 -10.71 -2.20
CA GLY A 77 -13.93 -10.68 -3.33
C GLY A 77 -13.20 -12.01 -3.48
N GLU A 78 -12.97 -12.45 -4.72
CA GLU A 78 -12.19 -13.66 -5.02
C GLU A 78 -10.68 -13.48 -4.73
N ARG A 79 -10.20 -12.23 -4.74
CA ARG A 79 -8.81 -11.84 -4.55
C ARG A 79 -8.69 -10.69 -3.56
N SER A 80 -7.59 -10.66 -2.82
CA SER A 80 -7.28 -9.54 -1.92
C SER A 80 -7.11 -8.23 -2.69
N ARG A 81 -7.70 -7.14 -2.16
CA ARG A 81 -7.50 -5.78 -2.71
C ARG A 81 -6.04 -5.32 -2.67
N GLY A 82 -5.22 -5.91 -1.79
CA GLY A 82 -3.78 -5.61 -1.75
C GLY A 82 -3.03 -6.07 -3.00
N LEU A 83 -3.61 -6.96 -3.82
CA LEU A 83 -3.05 -7.33 -5.11
C LEU A 83 -3.25 -6.22 -6.15
N LEU A 84 -4.30 -5.39 -6.03
CA LEU A 84 -4.50 -4.24 -6.93
C LEU A 84 -3.36 -3.22 -6.80
N VAL A 85 -2.80 -3.07 -5.60
CA VAL A 85 -1.66 -2.19 -5.39
C VAL A 85 -0.42 -2.75 -6.08
N ARG A 86 -0.20 -4.07 -6.05
CA ARG A 86 0.92 -4.71 -6.76
C ARG A 86 0.75 -4.64 -8.28
N ASP A 87 -0.46 -4.89 -8.79
CA ASP A 87 -0.76 -4.84 -10.22
C ASP A 87 -0.60 -3.43 -10.83
N ALA A 88 -0.61 -2.38 -10.00
CA ALA A 88 -0.49 -0.99 -10.42
C ALA A 88 0.90 -0.36 -10.17
N LEU A 89 1.78 -1.05 -9.44
CA LEU A 89 3.16 -0.66 -9.20
C LEU A 89 4.06 -1.20 -10.31
#